data_AF-A0A1G3IP49-F1
#
_entry.id   AF-A0A1G3IP49-F1
#
_cell.length_a   1.000
_cell.length_b   1.000
_cell.length_c   1.000
_cell.angle_alpha   90.00
_cell.angle_beta   90.00
_cell.angle_gamma   90.00
#
_symmetry.space_group_name_H-M   'P 1'
#
loop_
_entity.id
_entity.type
_entity.pdbx_description
1 polymer ?
#
loop_
_entity_poly.entity_id
_entity_poly.type
_entity_poly.pdbx_seq_one_letter_code
_entity_poly.pdbx_strand_id
1 'polypeptide(L)'
;MTVVFFTDRDLGSRFPEILEGAGLTVEKHRDHFAPRCPDEEWLRSIGERGWVALTHDRRIRYKPNERNAVVRHRVALLVIVGKAPYPKLAQAFVNTLPRIKSFIERHHPPYIAKVYRPSPAEVARHSAAPGRVELWYPK
;
A
#
# COMPACT_ATOMS: atom_id res chain seq x y z
N MET A 1 -2.80 -17.54 -4.55
CA MET A 1 -2.40 -17.05 -3.21
C MET A 1 -3.37 -15.94 -2.79
N THR A 2 -3.82 -15.94 -1.55
CA THR A 2 -4.64 -14.85 -1.00
C THR A 2 -3.70 -13.80 -0.41
N VAL A 3 -3.71 -12.59 -0.95
CA VAL A 3 -2.90 -11.46 -0.44
C VAL A 3 -3.69 -10.74 0.64
N VAL A 4 -3.08 -10.57 1.82
CA VAL A 4 -3.61 -9.72 2.88
C VAL A 4 -2.94 -8.36 2.79
N PHE A 5 -3.75 -7.31 2.68
CA PHE A 5 -3.29 -5.93 2.68
C PHE A 5 -3.40 -5.34 4.07
N PHE A 6 -2.40 -4.57 4.50
CA PHE A 6 -2.44 -3.84 5.75
C PHE A 6 -2.49 -2.33 5.47
N THR A 7 -3.48 -1.61 5.99
CA THR A 7 -3.53 -0.15 5.89
C THR A 7 -3.02 0.51 7.15
N ASP A 8 -2.07 1.42 7.01
CA ASP A 8 -1.61 2.28 8.09
C ASP A 8 -2.63 3.37 8.47
N ARG A 9 -2.21 4.32 9.31
CA ARG A 9 -3.04 5.42 9.80
C ARG A 9 -3.26 6.52 8.73
N ASP A 10 -2.45 6.57 7.69
CA ASP A 10 -2.41 7.68 6.73
C ASP A 10 -3.40 7.52 5.57
N LEU A 11 -4.22 6.46 5.59
CA LEU A 11 -5.22 6.16 4.57
C LEU A 11 -6.67 6.44 5.00
N GLY A 12 -6.88 6.86 6.26
CA GLY A 12 -8.23 7.12 6.82
C GLY A 12 -9.12 5.87 6.86
N SER A 13 -10.39 6.01 7.25
CA SER A 13 -11.32 4.88 7.36
C SER A 13 -11.90 4.41 6.02
N ARG A 14 -12.18 5.34 5.10
CA ARG A 14 -12.85 5.04 3.83
C ARG A 14 -12.00 4.20 2.87
N PHE A 15 -10.67 4.30 2.96
CA PHE A 15 -9.78 3.57 2.06
C PHE A 15 -9.88 2.05 2.28
N PRO A 16 -9.64 1.51 3.49
CA PRO A 16 -9.77 0.07 3.71
C PRO A 16 -11.21 -0.41 3.49
N GLU A 17 -12.24 0.37 3.85
CA GLU A 17 -13.66 0.01 3.60
C GLU A 17 -13.96 -0.26 2.11
N ILE A 18 -13.39 0.55 1.21
CA ILE A 18 -13.59 0.38 -0.24
C ILE A 18 -12.83 -0.85 -0.76
N LEU A 19 -11.65 -1.14 -0.21
CA LEU A 19 -10.90 -2.35 -0.56
C LEU A 19 -11.65 -3.60 -0.08
N GLU A 20 -12.17 -3.60 1.15
CA GLU A 20 -13.00 -4.68 1.69
C GLU A 20 -14.25 -4.89 0.83
N GLY A 21 -14.95 -3.81 0.47
CA GLY A 21 -16.12 -3.86 -0.41
C GLY A 21 -15.83 -4.37 -1.82
N ALA A 22 -14.57 -4.30 -2.27
CA ALA A 22 -14.09 -4.89 -3.51
C ALA A 22 -13.59 -6.34 -3.35
N GLY A 23 -13.80 -6.96 -2.18
CA GLY A 23 -13.47 -8.35 -1.89
C GLY A 23 -11.99 -8.60 -1.53
N LEU A 24 -11.24 -7.56 -1.16
CA LEU A 24 -9.86 -7.72 -0.68
C LEU A 24 -9.86 -8.04 0.82
N THR A 25 -8.92 -8.89 1.25
CA THR A 25 -8.64 -9.09 2.68
C THR A 25 -7.78 -7.92 3.17
N VAL A 26 -8.31 -7.15 4.13
CA VAL A 26 -7.67 -5.93 4.64
C VAL A 26 -7.60 -5.97 6.16
N GLU A 27 -6.43 -5.66 6.68
CA GLU A 27 -6.15 -5.49 8.10
C GLU A 27 -5.81 -4.01 8.35
N LYS A 28 -6.33 -3.43 9.43
CA LYS A 28 -6.16 -1.99 9.69
C LYS A 28 -5.26 -1.80 10.89
N HIS A 29 -4.37 -0.82 10.84
CA HIS A 29 -3.48 -0.52 11.97
C HIS A 29 -4.21 -0.39 13.31
N ARG A 30 -5.37 0.27 13.33
CA ARG A 30 -6.17 0.49 14.55
C ARG A 30 -6.69 -0.79 15.19
N ASP A 31 -6.78 -1.89 14.44
CA ASP A 31 -7.31 -3.17 14.92
C ASP A 31 -6.21 -4.02 15.60
N HIS A 32 -4.93 -3.72 15.32
CA HIS A 32 -3.78 -4.50 15.80
C HIS A 32 -2.86 -3.72 16.74
N PHE A 33 -2.87 -2.39 16.67
CA PHE A 33 -1.89 -1.55 17.36
C PHE A 33 -2.51 -0.31 17.98
N ALA A 34 -1.93 0.13 19.10
CA ALA A 34 -2.30 1.39 19.73
C ALA A 34 -2.07 2.58 18.79
N PRO A 35 -2.83 3.69 18.92
CA PRO A 35 -2.71 4.84 18.02
C PRO A 35 -1.32 5.48 17.94
N ARG A 36 -0.46 5.28 18.95
CA ARG A 36 0.93 5.79 19.01
C ARG A 36 2.00 4.70 18.83
N CYS A 37 1.63 3.54 18.31
CA CYS A 37 2.57 2.47 17.99
C CYS A 37 3.73 3.00 17.11
N PRO A 38 5.00 2.77 17.47
CA PRO A 38 6.15 3.17 16.66
C PRO A 38 6.19 2.45 15.31
N ASP A 39 6.76 3.10 14.30
CA ASP A 39 6.74 2.53 12.94
C ASP A 39 7.52 1.22 12.82
N GLU A 40 8.64 1.08 13.53
CA GLU A 40 9.41 -0.16 13.57
C GLU A 40 8.62 -1.34 14.16
N GLU A 41 7.76 -1.08 15.16
CA GLU A 41 7.00 -2.13 15.84
C GLU A 41 5.93 -2.73 14.95
N TRP A 42 5.12 -1.89 14.28
CA TRP A 42 4.12 -2.41 13.35
C TRP A 42 4.80 -2.99 12.10
N LEU A 43 5.86 -2.36 11.55
CA LEU A 43 6.59 -2.91 10.40
C LEU A 43 7.14 -4.31 10.67
N ARG A 44 7.66 -4.56 11.88
CA ARG A 44 8.08 -5.90 12.32
C ARG A 44 6.93 -6.91 12.24
N SER A 45 5.82 -6.60 12.89
CA SER A 45 4.65 -7.49 12.95
C SER A 45 4.07 -7.79 11.55
N ILE A 46 4.02 -6.78 10.68
CA ILE A 46 3.57 -6.94 9.29
C ILE A 46 4.52 -7.81 8.47
N GLY A 47 5.83 -7.62 8.66
CA GLY A 47 6.86 -8.46 8.06
C GLY A 47 6.75 -9.94 8.47
N GLU A 48 6.59 -10.20 9.77
CA GLU A 48 6.42 -11.55 10.33
C GLU A 48 5.16 -12.26 9.79
N ARG A 49 4.08 -11.50 9.57
CA ARG A 49 2.81 -12.01 9.02
C ARG A 49 2.82 -12.16 7.50
N GLY A 50 3.81 -11.60 6.81
CA GLY A 50 3.89 -11.58 5.35
C GLY A 50 2.78 -10.76 4.68
N TRP A 51 2.19 -9.78 5.38
CA TRP A 51 1.17 -8.90 4.80
C TRP A 51 1.80 -7.80 3.93
N VAL A 52 1.03 -7.26 3.00
CA VAL A 52 1.46 -6.15 2.13
C VAL A 52 1.00 -4.82 2.74
N ALA A 53 1.95 -4.02 3.23
CA ALA A 53 1.67 -2.72 3.81
C ALA A 53 1.30 -1.69 2.74
N LEU A 54 0.24 -0.92 3.01
CA LEU A 54 -0.23 0.21 2.22
C LEU A 54 -0.08 1.48 3.04
N THR A 55 0.55 2.50 2.46
CA THR A 55 0.74 3.81 3.10
C THR A 55 0.49 4.96 2.11
N HIS A 56 0.05 6.11 2.62
CA HIS A 56 0.09 7.36 1.87
C HIS A 56 1.27 8.27 2.29
N ASP A 57 2.04 7.90 3.34
CA ASP A 57 3.20 8.68 3.75
C ASP A 57 4.34 8.53 2.73
N ARG A 58 4.55 9.61 1.98
CA ARG A 58 5.63 9.70 0.98
C ARG A 58 7.00 9.90 1.63
N ARG A 59 7.06 10.20 2.94
CA ARG A 59 8.29 10.47 3.69
C ARG A 59 9.00 9.21 4.16
N ILE A 60 8.37 8.03 4.06
CA ILE A 60 8.89 6.76 4.58
C ILE A 60 10.30 6.39 4.09
N ARG A 61 10.69 6.82 2.87
CA ARG A 61 12.06 6.61 2.37
C ARG A 61 13.09 7.59 2.94
N TYR A 62 12.68 8.81 3.26
CA TYR A 62 13.58 9.87 3.72
C TYR A 62 13.88 9.77 5.21
N LYS A 63 13.22 8.85 5.92
CA LYS A 63 13.50 8.49 7.29
C LYS A 63 14.35 7.21 7.26
N PRO A 64 15.69 7.30 7.43
CA PRO A 64 16.58 6.15 7.31
C PRO A 64 16.14 4.97 8.18
N ASN A 65 15.59 5.26 9.36
CA ASN A 65 15.09 4.26 10.30
C ASN A 65 13.93 3.43 9.73
N GLU A 66 12.97 4.05 9.05
CA GLU A 66 11.81 3.33 8.49
C GLU A 66 12.20 2.48 7.27
N ARG A 67 13.07 3.01 6.40
CA ARG A 67 13.64 2.20 5.31
C ARG A 67 14.40 1.00 5.87
N ASN A 68 15.22 1.19 6.91
CA ASN A 68 15.95 0.11 7.54
C ASN A 68 15.00 -0.92 8.18
N ALA A 69 13.90 -0.49 8.79
CA ALA A 69 12.88 -1.37 9.32
C ALA A 69 12.19 -2.20 8.23
N VAL A 70 11.83 -1.60 7.09
CA VAL A 70 11.28 -2.34 5.93
C VAL A 70 12.24 -3.43 5.46
N VAL A 71 13.54 -3.11 5.34
CA VAL A 71 14.56 -4.07 4.91
C VAL A 71 14.75 -5.17 5.95
N ARG A 72 14.97 -4.78 7.22
CA ARG A 72 15.23 -5.68 8.35
C ARG A 72 14.09 -6.66 8.56
N HIS A 73 12.86 -6.20 8.46
CA HIS A 73 11.66 -7.00 8.69
C HIS A 73 11.06 -7.57 7.40
N ARG A 74 11.77 -7.48 6.27
CA ARG A 74 11.35 -8.07 4.98
C ARG A 74 9.94 -7.64 4.56
N VAL A 75 9.60 -6.35 4.72
CA VAL A 75 8.25 -5.85 4.45
C VAL A 75 8.04 -5.61 2.95
N ALA A 76 6.88 -6.02 2.44
CA ALA A 76 6.34 -5.55 1.16
C ALA A 76 5.58 -4.24 1.38
N LEU A 77 6.17 -3.11 0.98
CA LEU A 77 5.58 -1.78 1.18
C LEU A 77 5.12 -1.17 -0.14
N LEU A 78 3.84 -0.84 -0.24
CA LEU A 78 3.24 -0.10 -1.35
C LEU A 78 2.87 1.32 -0.89
N VAL A 79 3.51 2.32 -1.51
CA VAL A 79 3.22 3.74 -1.29
C VAL A 79 2.19 4.19 -2.30
N ILE A 80 1.01 4.60 -1.83
CA ILE A 80 -0.06 5.15 -2.66
C ILE A 80 0.30 6.59 -3.04
N VAL A 81 0.44 6.87 -4.33
CA VAL A 81 0.87 8.18 -4.85
C VAL A 81 -0.24 8.87 -5.62
N GLY A 82 -0.54 10.10 -5.22
CA GLY A 82 -1.48 10.98 -5.91
C GLY A 82 -2.08 12.02 -4.97
N LYS A 83 -2.57 13.13 -5.51
CA LYS A 83 -3.35 14.12 -4.74
C LYS A 83 -4.83 13.94 -5.07
N ALA A 84 -5.55 13.23 -4.22
CA ALA A 84 -6.99 13.03 -4.33
C ALA A 84 -7.57 12.60 -2.97
N PRO A 85 -8.88 12.73 -2.74
CA PRO A 85 -9.52 12.17 -1.56
C PRO A 85 -9.28 10.66 -1.45
N TYR A 86 -9.14 10.14 -0.23
CA TYR A 86 -8.90 8.71 0.02
C TYR A 86 -9.87 7.76 -0.71
N PRO A 87 -11.19 8.05 -0.80
CA PRO A 87 -12.08 7.20 -1.59
C PRO A 87 -11.69 7.07 -3.07
N LYS A 88 -11.20 8.17 -3.68
CA LYS A 88 -10.75 8.16 -5.08
C LYS A 88 -9.40 7.44 -5.23
N LEU A 89 -8.52 7.54 -4.23
CA LEU A 89 -7.28 6.76 -4.22
C LEU A 89 -7.55 5.26 -4.05
N ALA A 90 -8.51 4.89 -3.19
CA ALA A 90 -8.92 3.50 -2.99
C ALA A 90 -9.53 2.90 -4.26
N GLN A 91 -10.43 3.63 -4.93
CA GLN A 91 -10.99 3.18 -6.20
C GLN A 91 -9.91 3.01 -7.27
N ALA A 92 -8.96 3.96 -7.35
CA ALA A 92 -7.83 3.84 -8.27
C ALA A 92 -6.96 2.62 -7.94
N PHE A 93 -6.73 2.33 -6.66
CA PHE A 93 -6.02 1.14 -6.21
C PHE A 93 -6.74 -0.14 -6.65
N VAL A 94 -8.06 -0.24 -6.43
CA VAL A 94 -8.89 -1.37 -6.86
C VAL A 94 -8.82 -1.56 -8.38
N ASN A 95 -8.94 -0.49 -9.16
CA ASN A 95 -8.81 -0.56 -10.62
C ASN A 95 -7.39 -1.02 -11.06
N THR A 96 -6.38 -0.76 -10.22
CA THR A 96 -4.98 -1.14 -10.48
C THR A 96 -4.64 -2.54 -9.94
N LEU A 97 -5.57 -3.19 -9.24
CA LEU A 97 -5.33 -4.45 -8.52
C LEU A 97 -4.73 -5.56 -9.38
N PRO A 98 -5.15 -5.79 -10.65
CA PRO A 98 -4.51 -6.81 -11.49
C PRO A 98 -3.01 -6.57 -11.70
N ARG A 99 -2.60 -5.30 -11.89
CA ARG A 99 -1.19 -4.92 -12.04
C ARG A 99 -0.43 -5.06 -10.72
N ILE A 100 -1.07 -4.76 -9.60
CA ILE A 100 -0.48 -4.89 -8.26
C ILE A 100 -0.26 -6.36 -7.90
N LYS A 101 -1.26 -7.23 -8.11
CA LYS A 101 -1.12 -8.68 -7.86
C LYS A 101 0.01 -9.27 -8.69
N SER A 102 0.01 -8.97 -9.99
CA SER A 102 1.06 -9.40 -10.90
C SER A 102 2.45 -8.88 -10.51
N PHE A 103 2.53 -7.67 -9.93
CA PHE A 103 3.76 -7.13 -9.38
C PHE A 103 4.22 -7.89 -8.13
N ILE A 104 3.32 -8.13 -7.18
CA ILE A 104 3.60 -8.88 -5.93
C ILE A 104 4.07 -10.30 -6.26
N GLU A 105 3.47 -10.96 -7.24
CA GLU A 105 3.86 -12.30 -7.68
C GLU A 105 5.28 -12.36 -8.27
N ARG A 106 5.73 -11.27 -8.90
CA ARG A 106 7.07 -11.18 -9.52
C ARG A 106 8.17 -10.70 -8.57
N HIS A 107 7.82 -10.14 -7.41
CA HIS A 107 8.79 -9.53 -6.50
C HIS A 107 8.65 -10.11 -5.10
N HIS A 108 9.76 -10.57 -4.54
CA HIS A 108 9.79 -11.03 -3.16
C HIS A 108 10.18 -9.88 -2.21
N PRO A 109 9.55 -9.76 -1.03
CA PRO A 109 9.97 -8.79 -0.02
C PRO A 109 11.42 -9.01 0.44
N PRO A 110 12.13 -7.96 0.90
CA PRO A 110 11.64 -6.59 1.06
C PRO A 110 11.60 -5.82 -0.25
N TYR A 111 10.57 -5.01 -0.42
CA TYR A 111 10.55 -3.98 -1.44
C TYR A 111 9.75 -2.77 -0.99
N ILE A 112 10.07 -1.62 -1.60
CA ILE A 112 9.22 -0.45 -1.57
C ILE A 112 8.81 -0.19 -3.01
N ALA A 113 7.52 -0.14 -3.29
CA ALA A 113 6.98 0.20 -4.59
C ALA A 113 5.98 1.35 -4.48
N LYS A 114 5.78 2.07 -5.58
CA LYS A 114 4.81 3.16 -5.67
C LYS A 114 3.63 2.73 -6.52
N VAL A 115 2.43 2.94 -6.03
CA VAL A 115 1.18 2.75 -6.77
C VAL A 115 0.62 4.12 -7.10
N TYR A 116 0.65 4.48 -8.38
CA TYR A 116 0.13 5.76 -8.85
C TYR A 116 -1.27 5.56 -9.42
N ARG A 117 -2.18 6.49 -9.11
CA ARG A 117 -3.47 6.59 -9.80
C ARG A 117 -3.30 6.89 -11.30
N PRO A 118 -4.26 6.51 -12.16
CA PRO A 118 -4.31 6.99 -13.54
C PRO A 118 -4.34 8.52 -13.60
N SER A 119 -3.83 9.06 -14.69
CA SER A 119 -3.92 10.48 -15.01
C SER A 119 -5.38 10.89 -15.23
N PRO A 120 -5.74 12.18 -15.02
CA PRO A 120 -7.09 12.66 -15.31
C PRO A 120 -7.54 12.39 -16.75
N ALA A 121 -6.63 12.48 -17.73
CA ALA A 121 -6.93 12.20 -19.13
C ALA A 121 -7.28 10.73 -19.38
N GLU A 122 -6.59 9.79 -18.73
CA GLU A 122 -6.92 8.36 -18.80
C GLU A 122 -8.29 8.08 -18.16
N VAL A 123 -8.58 8.69 -17.00
CA VAL A 123 -9.87 8.55 -16.33
C VAL A 123 -11.02 9.11 -17.17
N ALA A 124 -10.80 10.23 -17.88
CA ALA A 124 -11.81 10.82 -18.76
C ALA A 124 -12.16 9.92 -19.95
N ARG A 125 -11.20 9.14 -20.45
CA ARG A 125 -11.41 8.16 -21.54
C ARG A 125 -12.00 6.84 -21.04
N HIS A 126 -11.58 6.43 -19.85
CA HIS A 126 -12.01 5.18 -19.23
C HIS A 126 -12.08 5.38 -17.71
N SER A 127 -13.30 5.47 -17.18
CA SER A 127 -13.54 5.75 -15.75
C SER A 127 -12.89 4.74 -14.80
N ALA A 128 -12.71 3.50 -15.26
CA ALA A 128 -12.03 2.42 -14.54
C ALA A 128 -10.58 2.20 -14.99
N ALA A 129 -9.93 3.19 -15.61
CA ALA A 129 -8.54 3.08 -16.04
C ALA A 129 -7.61 2.61 -14.89
N PRO A 130 -6.77 1.60 -15.12
CA PRO A 130 -5.79 1.17 -14.13
C PRO A 130 -4.65 2.20 -14.04
N GLY A 131 -4.14 2.37 -12.82
CA GLY A 131 -2.92 3.11 -12.55
C GLY A 131 -1.66 2.29 -12.86
N ARG A 132 -0.54 2.64 -12.24
CA ARG A 132 0.74 1.95 -12.43
C ARG A 132 1.40 1.61 -11.10
N VAL A 133 2.20 0.55 -11.10
CA VAL A 133 3.03 0.14 -9.98
C VAL A 133 4.50 0.16 -10.41
N GLU A 134 5.34 0.82 -9.64
CA GLU A 134 6.76 1.01 -9.94
C GLU A 134 7.61 0.58 -8.74
N LEU A 135 8.57 -0.32 -8.94
CA LEU A 135 9.56 -0.66 -7.93
C LEU A 135 10.42 0.57 -7.60
N TRP A 136 10.57 0.87 -6.32
CA TRP A 136 11.35 2.02 -5.85
C TRP A 136 12.59 1.63 -5.04
N TYR A 137 12.56 0.45 -4.41
CA TYR A 137 13.67 -0.23 -3.75
C TYR A 137 13.43 -1.75 -3.75
N PRO A 138 14.45 -2.60 -3.99
CA PRO A 138 15.82 -2.26 -4.37
C PRO A 138 15.89 -1.61 -5.76
N LYS A 139 16.91 -0.78 -6.00
CA LYS A 139 17.23 -0.23 -7.32
C LYS A 139 18.48 -0.92 -7.84
#